data_AF-A0A0T6XDR0-F1
#
_entry.id   AF-A0A0T6XDR0-F1
#
_cell.length_a   1.000
_cell.length_b   1.000
_cell.length_c   1.000
_cell.angle_alpha   90.00
_cell.angle_beta   90.00
_cell.angle_gamma   90.00
#
_symmetry.space_group_name_H-M   'P 1'
#
loop_
_entity.id
_entity.type
_entity.pdbx_description
1 polymer ?
#
loop_
_entity_poly.entity_id
_entity_poly.type
_entity_poly.pdbx_seq_one_letter_code
_entity_poly.pdbx_strand_id
1 'polypeptide(L)'
;MLRPPGRIDALAAHRAASEQRYCTPRLTGGSRWICTWKCALRVWPELPRFSNQMLRYLRMPEGLVHELGLPAHRGMPDAYVTAHHLRDLLNATSLDQLLAWSAEPGLLPRVPSGPDRGKSWDRLSTETLTEFLHDRDSDIRFSAQTELARRGELEPPAVIEPVQRTLL
;
A
#
# COMPACT_ATOMS: atom_id res chain seq x y z
N MET A 1 3.59 -26.10 -5.02
CA MET A 1 2.85 -25.30 -4.03
C MET A 1 3.75 -25.15 -2.81
N LEU A 2 3.88 -23.94 -2.28
CA LEU A 2 4.54 -23.73 -0.98
C LEU A 2 3.59 -24.30 0.10
N ARG A 3 3.98 -25.38 0.77
CA ARG A 3 3.18 -26.06 1.81
C ARG A 3 3.99 -26.18 3.11
N PRO A 4 4.22 -25.07 3.83
CA PRO A 4 4.75 -25.13 5.19
C PRO A 4 3.82 -25.95 6.10
N PRO A 5 4.35 -26.59 7.15
CA PRO A 5 3.52 -27.25 8.15
C PRO A 5 2.71 -26.18 8.92
N GLY A 6 1.39 -26.29 8.87
CA GLY A 6 0.47 -25.38 9.58
C GLY A 6 -0.46 -24.57 8.65
N ARG A 7 -1.40 -23.86 9.27
CA ARG A 7 -2.29 -22.92 8.58
C ARG A 7 -1.50 -21.66 8.20
N ILE A 8 -1.62 -21.24 6.95
CA ILE A 8 -1.08 -19.97 6.46
C ILE A 8 -2.19 -18.93 6.53
N ASP A 9 -2.04 -17.92 7.38
CA ASP A 9 -3.02 -16.81 7.46
C ASP A 9 -2.88 -15.84 6.28
N ALA A 10 -1.64 -15.52 5.91
CA ALA A 10 -1.33 -14.62 4.81
C ALA A 10 0.10 -14.84 4.29
N LEU A 11 0.33 -14.46 3.04
CA LEU A 11 1.65 -14.17 2.49
C LEU A 11 1.96 -12.69 2.69
N ALA A 12 3.23 -12.32 2.73
CA ALA A 12 3.64 -10.93 2.85
C ALA A 12 4.75 -10.58 1.87
N ALA A 13 4.68 -9.38 1.30
CA ALA A 13 5.71 -8.82 0.44
C ALA A 13 5.72 -7.29 0.51
N HIS A 14 6.88 -6.70 0.25
CA HIS A 14 6.97 -5.26 0.05
C HIS A 14 6.61 -4.94 -1.40
N ARG A 15 5.53 -4.17 -1.63
CA ARG A 15 4.91 -4.00 -2.97
C ARG A 15 4.31 -5.29 -3.55
N ALA A 16 3.57 -6.04 -2.74
CA ALA A 16 3.02 -7.37 -3.04
C ALA A 16 2.36 -7.58 -4.43
N ALA A 17 1.83 -6.55 -5.08
CA ALA A 17 1.32 -6.65 -6.44
C ALA A 17 2.40 -7.09 -7.46
N SER A 18 3.67 -6.76 -7.21
CA SER A 18 4.80 -7.21 -8.03
C SER A 18 5.00 -8.73 -7.93
N GLU A 19 4.93 -9.26 -6.71
CA GLU A 19 5.09 -10.69 -6.41
C GLU A 19 3.90 -11.49 -6.90
N GLN A 20 2.68 -10.97 -6.75
CA GLN A 20 1.43 -11.62 -7.21
C GLN A 20 1.40 -11.88 -8.73
N ARG A 21 2.15 -11.12 -9.53
CA ARG A 21 2.31 -11.40 -10.98
C ARG A 21 2.96 -12.75 -11.25
N TYR A 22 3.81 -13.22 -10.34
CA TYR A 22 4.54 -14.48 -10.46
C TYR A 22 3.97 -15.56 -9.52
N CYS A 23 3.63 -15.18 -8.29
CA CYS A 23 3.02 -16.02 -7.27
C CYS A 23 1.49 -16.08 -7.43
N THR A 24 1.04 -16.66 -8.54
CA THR A 24 -0.38 -16.76 -8.88
C THR A 24 -1.20 -17.49 -7.80
N PRO A 25 -2.53 -17.27 -7.72
CA PRO A 25 -3.40 -17.96 -6.75
C PRO A 25 -3.26 -19.49 -6.77
N ARG A 26 -2.99 -20.09 -7.94
CA ARG A 26 -2.73 -21.53 -8.09
C ARG A 26 -1.47 -21.99 -7.34
N LEU A 27 -0.43 -21.15 -7.27
CA LEU A 27 0.83 -21.46 -6.58
C LEU A 27 0.73 -21.24 -5.07
N THR A 28 -0.07 -20.25 -4.66
CA THR A 28 -0.20 -19.79 -3.27
C THR A 28 -1.41 -20.37 -2.53
N GLY A 29 -2.25 -21.16 -3.21
CA GLY A 29 -3.46 -21.74 -2.64
C GLY A 29 -4.53 -20.69 -2.31
N GLY A 30 -4.53 -19.55 -3.00
CA GLY A 30 -5.48 -18.46 -2.75
C GLY A 30 -5.23 -17.66 -1.47
N SER A 31 -4.02 -17.76 -0.90
CA SER A 31 -3.65 -17.03 0.32
C SER A 31 -3.85 -15.52 0.18
N ARG A 32 -4.33 -14.87 1.25
CA ARG A 32 -4.40 -13.40 1.36
C ARG A 32 -2.98 -12.81 1.40
N TRP A 33 -2.83 -11.55 1.03
CA TRP A 33 -1.52 -10.87 0.98
C TRP A 33 -1.48 -9.63 1.86
N ILE A 34 -0.40 -9.50 2.63
CA ILE A 34 0.01 -8.27 3.30
C ILE A 34 1.02 -7.55 2.41
N CYS A 35 0.70 -6.31 2.05
CA CYS A 35 1.64 -5.42 1.38
C CYS A 35 2.28 -4.52 2.43
N THR A 36 3.52 -4.81 2.84
CA THR A 36 4.20 -4.05 3.89
C THR A 36 4.44 -2.59 3.49
N TRP A 37 4.54 -2.31 2.19
CA TRP A 37 4.60 -0.93 1.66
C TRP A 37 3.31 -0.15 1.95
N LYS A 38 2.13 -0.69 1.58
CA LYS A 38 0.84 -0.03 1.82
C LYS A 38 0.59 0.16 3.32
N CYS A 39 0.95 -0.83 4.12
CA CYS A 39 0.81 -0.76 5.57
C CYS A 39 1.74 0.30 6.17
N ALA A 40 3.00 0.37 5.73
CA ALA A 40 3.96 1.36 6.23
C ALA A 40 3.50 2.81 5.98
N LEU A 41 2.83 3.09 4.85
CA LEU A 41 2.25 4.41 4.59
C LEU A 41 1.22 4.85 5.64
N ARG A 42 0.51 3.89 6.24
CA ARG A 42 -0.53 4.13 7.25
C ARG A 42 0.04 4.21 8.66
N VAL A 43 0.97 3.32 8.99
CA VAL A 43 1.53 3.23 10.34
C VAL A 43 2.59 4.30 10.57
N TRP A 44 3.37 4.65 9.55
CA TRP A 44 4.50 5.59 9.66
C TRP A 44 4.44 6.73 8.62
N PRO A 45 3.32 7.46 8.52
CA PRO A 45 3.10 8.49 7.50
C PRO A 45 4.10 9.65 7.57
N GLU A 46 4.73 9.86 8.74
CA GLU A 46 5.74 10.88 8.97
C GLU A 46 7.01 10.65 8.14
N LEU A 47 7.34 9.40 7.82
CA LEU A 47 8.58 9.06 7.13
C LEU A 47 8.66 9.69 5.73
N PRO A 48 9.87 10.08 5.27
CA PRO A 48 10.03 10.75 3.99
C PRO A 48 9.96 9.79 2.79
N ARG A 49 10.21 8.49 3.00
CA ARG A 49 10.37 7.48 1.94
C ARG A 49 9.99 6.10 2.46
N PHE A 50 9.48 5.26 1.57
CA PHE A 50 8.89 3.96 1.93
C PHE A 50 9.45 2.79 1.13
N SER A 51 10.57 2.93 0.40
CA SER A 51 11.18 1.73 -0.22
C SER A 51 11.69 0.78 0.86
N ASN A 52 11.67 -0.52 0.60
CA ASN A 52 12.03 -1.56 1.56
C ASN A 52 13.35 -1.29 2.30
N GLN A 53 14.38 -0.95 1.52
CA GLN A 53 15.73 -0.66 2.02
C GLN A 53 15.81 0.71 2.72
N MET A 54 15.03 1.70 2.27
CA MET A 54 14.99 2.99 2.95
C MET A 54 14.29 2.86 4.31
N LEU A 55 13.22 2.06 4.40
CA LEU A 55 12.58 1.75 5.67
C LEU A 55 13.56 1.06 6.61
N ARG A 56 14.42 0.14 6.12
CA ARG A 56 15.47 -0.47 6.95
C ARG A 56 16.37 0.60 7.60
N TYR A 57 16.82 1.57 6.83
CA TYR A 57 17.67 2.65 7.34
C TYR A 57 16.93 3.63 8.26
N LEU A 58 15.72 4.05 7.89
CA LEU A 58 14.94 5.02 8.67
C LEU A 58 14.42 4.45 9.99
N ARG A 59 14.09 3.15 10.00
CA ARG A 59 13.43 2.50 11.13
C ARG A 59 14.38 1.75 12.05
N MET A 60 15.51 1.29 11.52
CA MET A 60 16.45 0.44 12.24
C MET A 60 15.75 -0.68 13.04
N PRO A 61 14.98 -1.59 12.38
CA PRO A 61 14.20 -2.60 13.08
C PRO A 61 15.05 -3.41 14.07
N GLU A 62 14.54 -3.58 15.29
CA GLU A 62 15.27 -4.29 16.35
C GLU A 62 15.65 -5.71 15.90
N GLY A 63 16.89 -6.13 16.18
CA GLY A 63 17.40 -7.46 15.85
C GLY A 63 17.64 -7.72 14.35
N LEU A 64 17.51 -6.71 13.49
CA LEU A 64 17.90 -6.83 12.09
C LEU A 64 19.43 -6.84 11.98
N VAL A 65 19.98 -7.92 11.42
CA VAL A 65 21.42 -8.05 11.10
C VAL A 65 21.68 -7.38 9.75
N HIS A 66 22.51 -6.35 9.75
CA HIS A 66 22.68 -5.48 8.58
C HIS A 66 23.12 -6.24 7.33
N GLU A 67 24.05 -7.18 7.49
CA GLU A 67 24.68 -7.97 6.45
C GLU A 67 23.70 -8.92 5.77
N LEU A 68 22.75 -9.48 6.52
CA LEU A 68 21.71 -10.36 5.97
C LEU A 68 20.69 -9.60 5.12
N GLY A 69 20.53 -8.29 5.36
CA GLY A 69 19.71 -7.40 4.54
C GLY A 69 20.41 -6.90 3.26
N LEU A 70 21.61 -7.41 2.95
CA LEU A 70 22.41 -7.02 1.80
C LEU A 70 22.85 -8.22 0.93
N PRO A 71 23.16 -8.00 -0.36
CA PRO A 71 22.97 -6.74 -1.08
C PRO A 71 21.49 -6.49 -1.38
N ALA A 72 21.10 -5.21 -1.43
CA ALA A 72 19.75 -4.81 -1.81
C ALA A 72 19.36 -5.35 -3.20
N HIS A 73 18.06 -5.49 -3.45
CA HIS A 73 17.51 -5.97 -4.72
C HIS A 73 17.85 -7.44 -5.01
N ARG A 74 18.02 -8.22 -3.94
CA ARG A 74 18.15 -9.68 -3.99
C ARG A 74 17.02 -10.31 -3.17
N GLY A 75 16.50 -11.43 -3.67
CA GLY A 75 15.32 -12.08 -3.09
C GLY A 75 15.45 -12.37 -1.60
N MET A 76 16.49 -13.08 -1.18
CA MET A 76 16.67 -13.41 0.25
C MET A 76 16.90 -12.17 1.11
N PRO A 77 17.85 -11.26 0.80
CA PRO A 77 18.02 -10.02 1.54
C PRO A 77 16.76 -9.15 1.66
N ASP A 78 16.01 -8.95 0.56
CA ASP A 78 14.80 -8.13 0.60
C ASP A 78 13.65 -8.81 1.35
N ALA A 79 13.55 -10.14 1.29
CA ALA A 79 12.60 -10.91 2.08
C ALA A 79 12.91 -10.84 3.58
N TYR A 80 14.20 -10.91 3.95
CA TYR A 80 14.64 -10.74 5.34
C TYR A 80 14.26 -9.37 5.88
N VAL A 81 14.55 -8.29 5.14
CA VAL A 81 14.14 -6.93 5.51
C VAL A 81 12.62 -6.79 5.60
N THR A 82 11.89 -7.37 4.63
CA THR A 82 10.42 -7.37 4.62
C THR A 82 9.85 -8.07 5.86
N ALA A 83 10.47 -9.16 6.32
CA ALA A 83 10.02 -9.90 7.50
C ALA A 83 10.14 -9.06 8.79
N HIS A 84 11.22 -8.28 8.93
CA HIS A 84 11.37 -7.34 10.04
C HIS A 84 10.31 -6.23 10.00
N HIS A 85 10.05 -5.64 8.83
CA HIS A 85 8.98 -4.66 8.70
C HIS A 85 7.61 -5.25 9.01
N LEU A 86 7.33 -6.48 8.56
CA LEU A 86 6.08 -7.17 8.85
C LEU A 86 5.88 -7.37 10.35
N ARG A 87 6.92 -7.83 11.06
CA ARG A 87 6.88 -7.97 12.52
C ARG A 87 6.54 -6.64 13.19
N ASP A 88 7.23 -5.58 12.82
CA ASP A 88 7.02 -4.26 13.42
C ASP A 88 5.61 -3.71 13.11
N LEU A 89 5.08 -3.99 11.91
CA LEU A 89 3.70 -3.66 11.54
C LEU A 89 2.67 -4.45 12.37
N LEU A 90 2.90 -5.75 12.59
CA LEU A 90 2.04 -6.60 13.42
C LEU A 90 2.09 -6.23 14.91
N ASN A 91 3.20 -5.63 15.37
CA ASN A 91 3.28 -5.08 16.71
C ASN A 91 2.51 -3.76 16.85
N ALA A 92 2.32 -3.03 15.75
CA ALA A 92 1.64 -1.73 15.75
C ALA A 92 0.12 -1.82 15.49
N THR A 93 -0.34 -2.90 14.84
CA THR A 93 -1.76 -3.08 14.52
C THR A 93 -2.11 -4.56 14.28
N SER A 94 -3.40 -4.88 14.17
CA SER A 94 -3.88 -6.24 13.97
C SER A 94 -3.64 -6.75 12.55
N LEU A 95 -3.56 -8.09 12.42
CA LEU A 95 -3.49 -8.78 11.14
C LEU A 95 -4.63 -8.37 10.20
N ASP A 96 -5.87 -8.30 10.70
CA ASP A 96 -7.03 -7.94 9.90
C ASP A 96 -6.93 -6.52 9.35
N GLN A 97 -6.40 -5.58 10.14
CA GLN A 97 -6.19 -4.21 9.68
C GLN A 97 -5.11 -4.13 8.59
N LEU A 98 -4.01 -4.87 8.74
CA LEU A 98 -2.97 -4.95 7.68
C LEU A 98 -3.54 -5.52 6.39
N LEU A 99 -4.39 -6.54 6.49
CA LEU A 99 -5.04 -7.15 5.33
C LEU A 99 -6.06 -6.21 4.67
N ALA A 100 -6.82 -5.44 5.46
CA ALA A 100 -7.73 -4.42 4.95
C ALA A 100 -6.98 -3.34 4.15
N TRP A 101 -5.93 -2.73 4.74
CA TRP A 101 -5.11 -1.73 4.02
C TRP A 101 -4.39 -2.30 2.80
N SER A 102 -4.03 -3.58 2.82
CA SER A 102 -3.37 -4.23 1.69
C SER A 102 -4.28 -4.39 0.47
N ALA A 103 -5.59 -4.49 0.69
CA ALA A 103 -6.61 -4.61 -0.35
C ALA A 103 -6.97 -3.26 -1.01
N GLU A 104 -6.77 -2.14 -0.33
CA GLU A 104 -6.95 -0.78 -0.86
C GLU A 104 -5.74 -0.33 -1.70
N PRO A 105 -5.86 0.67 -2.59
CA PRO A 105 -4.69 1.39 -3.12
C PRO A 105 -3.84 2.00 -1.98
N GLY A 106 -2.59 2.35 -2.29
CA GLY A 106 -1.71 3.01 -1.33
C GLY A 106 -2.24 4.39 -0.96
N LEU A 107 -2.48 4.65 0.33
CA LEU A 107 -2.74 6.01 0.81
C LEU A 107 -1.41 6.73 1.00
N LEU A 108 -1.03 7.56 0.03
CA LEU A 108 0.19 8.32 0.09
C LEU A 108 0.06 9.40 1.17
N PRO A 109 1.06 9.61 2.05
CA PRO A 109 0.98 10.67 3.07
C PRO A 109 1.17 12.07 2.47
N ARG A 110 1.79 12.16 1.28
CA ARG A 110 2.16 13.40 0.60
C ARG A 110 2.11 13.22 -0.91
N VAL A 111 1.91 14.30 -1.65
CA VAL A 111 1.93 14.31 -3.12
C VAL A 111 3.30 13.85 -3.63
N PRO A 112 3.37 12.81 -4.49
CA PRO A 112 4.65 12.20 -4.87
C PRO A 112 5.44 12.99 -5.92
N SER A 113 4.77 13.77 -6.77
CA SER A 113 5.37 14.42 -7.94
C SER A 113 4.59 15.65 -8.38
N GLY A 114 5.17 16.46 -9.29
CA GLY A 114 4.54 17.67 -9.81
C GLY A 114 4.74 18.91 -8.94
N PRO A 115 4.04 20.01 -9.24
CA PRO A 115 4.19 21.30 -8.56
C PRO A 115 3.94 21.23 -7.04
N ASP A 116 3.05 20.34 -6.60
CA ASP A 116 2.67 20.17 -5.20
C ASP A 116 3.48 19.08 -4.48
N ARG A 117 4.53 18.54 -5.10
CA ARG A 117 5.35 17.47 -4.53
C ARG A 117 5.76 17.76 -3.09
N GLY A 118 5.51 16.80 -2.22
CA GLY A 118 5.86 16.87 -0.80
C GLY A 118 4.84 17.60 0.07
N LYS A 119 3.86 18.29 -0.50
CA LYS A 119 2.71 18.81 0.27
C LYS A 119 1.86 17.65 0.77
N SER A 120 1.32 17.81 1.96
CA SER A 120 0.27 16.94 2.48
C SER A 120 -1.07 17.29 1.82
N TRP A 121 -1.97 16.30 1.71
CA TRP A 121 -3.23 16.45 0.96
C TRP A 121 -4.17 17.49 1.56
N ASP A 122 -4.13 17.70 2.88
CA ASP A 122 -4.89 18.73 3.61
C ASP A 122 -4.51 20.16 3.21
N ARG A 123 -3.35 20.37 2.58
CA ARG A 123 -2.89 21.70 2.13
C ARG A 123 -3.29 22.02 0.69
N LEU A 124 -3.92 21.10 -0.02
CA LEU A 124 -4.36 21.31 -1.39
C LEU A 124 -5.76 21.90 -1.42
N SER A 125 -6.05 22.70 -2.45
CA SER A 125 -7.40 23.18 -2.71
C SER A 125 -8.30 22.04 -3.20
N THR A 126 -9.62 22.22 -3.09
CA THR A 126 -10.61 21.27 -3.57
C THR A 126 -10.50 21.05 -5.08
N GLU A 127 -10.17 22.10 -5.84
CA GLU A 127 -9.96 22.03 -7.29
C GLU A 127 -8.76 21.12 -7.62
N THR A 128 -7.62 21.34 -6.96
CA THR A 128 -6.43 20.50 -7.16
C THR A 128 -6.68 19.04 -6.76
N LEU A 129 -7.41 18.80 -5.65
CA LEU A 129 -7.80 17.45 -5.26
C LEU A 129 -8.72 16.79 -6.29
N THR A 130 -9.64 17.55 -6.88
CA THR A 130 -10.54 17.08 -7.94
C THR A 130 -9.76 16.71 -9.20
N GLU A 131 -8.76 17.49 -9.59
CA GLU A 131 -7.85 17.15 -10.71
C GLU A 131 -7.15 15.81 -10.46
N PHE A 132 -6.66 15.56 -9.24
CA PHE A 132 -6.01 14.30 -8.89
C PHE A 132 -6.94 13.07 -8.93
N LEU A 133 -8.26 13.24 -8.93
CA LEU A 133 -9.21 12.13 -9.13
C LEU A 133 -9.11 11.50 -10.52
N HIS A 134 -8.53 12.21 -11.49
CA HIS A 134 -8.34 11.74 -12.86
C HIS A 134 -6.91 11.23 -13.13
N ASP A 135 -6.05 11.14 -12.10
CA ASP A 135 -4.69 10.64 -12.28
C ASP A 135 -4.67 9.17 -12.73
N ARG A 136 -3.68 8.79 -13.54
CA ARG A 136 -3.49 7.40 -13.98
C ARG A 136 -3.09 6.47 -12.84
N ASP A 137 -2.40 6.99 -11.82
CA ASP A 137 -1.96 6.24 -10.66
C ASP A 137 -3.12 6.09 -9.67
N SER A 138 -3.50 4.84 -9.38
CA SER A 138 -4.58 4.54 -8.43
C SER A 138 -4.28 5.02 -7.02
N ASP A 139 -3.02 5.05 -6.61
CA ASP A 139 -2.61 5.46 -5.27
C ASP A 139 -2.79 6.98 -5.10
N ILE A 140 -2.51 7.76 -6.15
CA ILE A 140 -2.76 9.22 -6.19
C ILE A 140 -4.25 9.49 -6.11
N ARG A 141 -5.05 8.88 -7.01
CA ARG A 141 -6.52 9.05 -7.03
C ARG A 141 -7.14 8.72 -5.67
N PHE A 142 -6.77 7.57 -5.12
CA PHE A 142 -7.30 7.11 -3.84
C PHE A 142 -6.94 8.05 -2.69
N SER A 143 -5.74 8.63 -2.70
CA SER A 143 -5.31 9.58 -1.67
C SER A 143 -6.09 10.89 -1.75
N ALA A 144 -6.27 11.43 -2.96
CA ALA A 144 -7.09 12.62 -3.17
C ALA A 144 -8.57 12.39 -2.79
N GLN A 145 -9.13 11.26 -3.22
CA GLN A 145 -10.49 10.84 -2.87
C GLN A 145 -10.67 10.72 -1.35
N THR A 146 -9.70 10.11 -0.65
CA THR A 146 -9.73 9.97 0.81
C THR A 146 -9.76 11.33 1.49
N GLU A 147 -8.98 12.30 1.00
CA GLU A 147 -8.98 13.66 1.57
C GLU A 147 -10.29 14.41 1.30
N LEU A 148 -10.83 14.35 0.08
CA LEU A 148 -12.15 14.92 -0.23
C LEU A 148 -13.25 14.30 0.65
N ALA A 149 -13.20 12.99 0.88
CA ALA A 149 -14.14 12.29 1.76
C ALA A 149 -14.05 12.80 3.19
N ARG A 150 -12.82 12.97 3.69
CA ARG A 150 -12.54 13.50 5.02
C ARG A 150 -13.08 14.92 5.20
N ARG A 151 -13.08 15.73 4.13
CA ARG A 151 -13.64 17.10 4.13
C ARG A 151 -15.16 17.15 3.97
N GLY A 152 -15.80 16.04 3.56
CA GLY A 152 -17.22 16.03 3.16
C GLY A 152 -17.46 16.67 1.79
N GLU A 153 -16.41 16.80 0.97
CA GLU A 153 -16.41 17.44 -0.35
C GLU A 153 -16.51 16.42 -1.49
N LEU A 154 -16.68 15.13 -1.18
CA LEU A 154 -17.10 14.14 -2.15
C LEU A 154 -18.60 14.29 -2.36
N GLU A 155 -18.99 14.88 -3.50
CA GLU A 155 -20.37 14.75 -3.93
C GLU A 155 -20.70 13.25 -4.09
N PRO A 156 -21.86 12.80 -3.58
CA PRO A 156 -22.31 11.45 -3.87
C PRO A 156 -22.35 11.27 -5.38
N PRO A 157 -21.94 10.11 -5.91
CA PRO A 157 -22.01 9.89 -7.35
C PRO A 157 -23.44 10.17 -7.79
N ALA A 158 -23.60 11.11 -8.73
CA ALA A 158 -24.89 11.34 -9.35
C ALA A 158 -25.41 10.00 -9.85
N VAL A 159 -26.66 9.66 -9.52
CA VAL A 159 -27.31 8.46 -10.04
C VAL A 159 -27.44 8.67 -11.55
N ILE A 160 -26.45 8.20 -12.31
CA ILE A 160 -26.52 8.15 -13.76
C ILE A 160 -27.44 6.97 -14.07
N GLU A 161 -28.72 7.24 -14.31
CA GLU A 161 -29.59 6.22 -14.89
C GLU A 161 -28.99 5.74 -16.22
N PRO A 162 -28.80 4.43 -16.42
CA PRO A 162 -28.26 3.94 -17.68
C PRO A 162 -29.18 4.33 -18.83
N VAL A 163 -28.63 5.05 -19.80
CA VAL A 163 -29.33 5.58 -21.00
C VAL A 163 -29.82 4.46 -21.93
N GLN A 164 -29.42 3.21 -21.69
CA GLN A 164 -29.74 2.11 -22.59
C GLN A 164 -31.12 1.51 -22.27
N ARG A 165 -32.16 2.15 -22.83
CA ARG A 165 -33.48 1.54 -23.00
C ARG A 165 -33.35 0.34 -23.95
N THR A 166 -33.67 -0.83 -23.41
CA THR A 166 -34.17 -2.06 -24.04
C THR A 166 -33.90 -2.21 -25.55
N LEU A 167 -33.05 -3.15 -25.91
CA LEU A 167 -33.15 -3.81 -27.22
C LEU A 167 -34.08 -5.01 -27.04
N LEU A 168 -35.29 -4.89 -27.60
CA LEU A 168 -36.21 -6.00 -27.87
C LEU A 168 -35.62 -6.94 -28.92
#